data_AF-A0A7C7K3P0-F1
#
_entry.id   AF-A0A7C7K3P0-F1
#
_cell.length_a   1.000
_cell.length_b   1.000
_cell.length_c   1.000
_cell.angle_alpha   90.00
_cell.angle_beta   90.00
_cell.angle_gamma   90.00
#
_symmetry.space_group_name_H-M   'P 1'
#
loop_
_entity.id
_entity.type
_entity.pdbx_description
1 polymer ?
#
loop_
_entity_poly.entity_id
_entity_poly.type
_entity_poly.pdbx_seq_one_letter_code
_entity_poly.pdbx_strand_id
1 'polypeptide(L)'
;MLMQRFKQLLGLVITMLSVTSVMAEPAHYNASTNYILRCAGCHAMDGTGSKTGGIPPLQLIKTFTSDAKGRAYLMHVPGVVSTGLSSKEIAEVINYVAERWGDKTIPYTPFTEQEVTKLRAEKIADIVSYRREITEKYKAEGKTVAEYPWP
;
A
#
# COMPACT_ATOMS: atom_id res chain seq x y z
N MET A 1 30.45 19.46 -79.29
CA MET A 1 29.19 20.19 -79.02
C MET A 1 28.41 19.39 -78.00
N LEU A 2 27.85 19.90 -76.92
CA LEU A 2 27.77 21.24 -76.34
C LEU A 2 27.03 20.97 -74.99
N MET A 3 27.62 21.38 -73.87
CA MET A 3 26.96 22.12 -72.78
C MET A 3 25.42 21.96 -72.66
N GLN A 4 24.76 21.68 -71.52
CA GLN A 4 24.98 22.04 -70.12
C GLN A 4 23.65 21.71 -69.36
N ARG A 5 23.64 21.75 -68.02
CA ARG A 5 22.47 22.01 -67.12
C ARG A 5 21.66 20.76 -66.75
N PHE A 6 21.27 20.47 -65.51
CA PHE A 6 21.12 21.30 -64.32
C PHE A 6 21.00 20.36 -63.09
N LYS A 7 21.55 20.79 -61.95
CA LYS A 7 21.31 20.21 -60.62
C LYS A 7 19.83 20.35 -60.24
N GLN A 8 19.23 19.35 -59.59
CA GLN A 8 18.19 19.50 -58.54
C GLN A 8 17.83 18.10 -58.01
N LEU A 9 18.27 17.77 -56.78
CA LEU A 9 17.49 17.85 -55.53
C LEU A 9 16.33 16.84 -55.50
N LEU A 10 16.45 15.76 -54.71
CA LEU A 10 16.10 15.72 -53.27
C LEU A 10 14.60 15.45 -53.08
N GLY A 11 14.27 14.30 -52.48
CA GLY A 11 12.91 14.04 -52.03
C GLY A 11 12.62 12.60 -51.62
N LEU A 12 13.49 11.97 -50.81
CA LEU A 12 13.10 10.75 -50.09
C LEU A 12 12.15 11.19 -48.98
N VAL A 13 10.84 11.18 -49.23
CA VAL A 13 9.82 11.41 -48.21
C VAL A 13 9.76 10.15 -47.33
N ILE A 14 10.59 10.11 -46.29
CA ILE A 14 10.40 9.19 -45.17
C ILE A 14 9.30 9.79 -44.32
N THR A 15 8.08 9.28 -44.47
CA THR A 15 6.98 9.58 -43.57
C THR A 15 7.33 8.97 -42.21
N MET A 16 7.91 9.77 -41.31
CA MET A 16 8.09 9.39 -39.90
C MET A 16 6.71 9.21 -39.29
N LEU A 17 6.29 7.95 -39.15
CA LEU A 17 5.12 7.58 -38.36
C LEU A 17 5.50 7.79 -36.89
N SER A 18 5.15 8.93 -36.33
CA SER A 18 5.35 9.25 -34.92
C SER A 18 4.54 8.28 -34.08
N VAL A 19 5.16 7.19 -33.62
CA VAL A 19 4.59 6.31 -32.61
C VAL A 19 4.55 7.09 -31.31
N THR A 20 3.42 7.71 -31.01
CA THR A 20 3.18 8.29 -29.69
C THR A 20 3.07 7.14 -28.71
N SER A 21 4.11 6.92 -27.90
CA SER A 21 4.05 6.02 -26.76
C SER A 21 2.98 6.54 -25.79
N VAL A 22 1.80 5.93 -25.82
CA VAL A 22 0.81 6.09 -24.77
C VAL A 22 1.42 5.46 -23.52
N MET A 23 1.84 6.29 -22.56
CA MET A 23 2.14 5.82 -21.21
C MET A 23 0.84 5.27 -20.64
N ALA A 24 0.77 3.97 -20.41
CA ALA A 24 -0.37 3.37 -19.73
C ALA A 24 -0.44 3.96 -18.31
N GLU A 25 -1.58 4.54 -17.94
CA GLU A 25 -1.80 4.95 -16.56
C GLU A 25 -1.78 3.70 -15.65
N PRO A 26 -1.27 3.81 -14.42
CA PRO A 26 -1.39 2.75 -13.44
C PRO A 26 -2.85 2.34 -13.30
N ALA A 27 -3.14 1.05 -13.43
CA ALA A 27 -4.49 0.57 -13.22
C ALA A 27 -4.91 0.83 -11.77
N HIS A 28 -5.94 1.65 -11.58
CA HIS A 28 -6.57 1.85 -10.28
C HIS A 28 -7.50 0.67 -9.98
N TYR A 29 -7.12 -0.13 -8.99
CA TYR A 29 -7.90 -1.27 -8.54
C TYR A 29 -8.77 -0.90 -7.34
N ASN A 30 -9.91 -1.60 -7.18
CA ASN A 30 -10.70 -1.49 -5.96
C ASN A 30 -9.98 -2.13 -4.75
N ALA A 31 -10.50 -1.89 -3.55
CA ALA A 31 -9.90 -2.35 -2.31
C ALA A 31 -9.69 -3.86 -2.22
N SER A 32 -10.64 -4.68 -2.68
CA SER A 32 -10.51 -6.14 -2.62
C SER A 32 -9.45 -6.67 -3.58
N THR A 33 -9.36 -6.12 -4.79
CA THR A 33 -8.29 -6.46 -5.73
C THR A 33 -6.93 -5.98 -5.22
N ASN A 34 -6.84 -4.78 -4.65
CA ASN A 34 -5.61 -4.31 -4.01
C ASN A 34 -5.18 -5.21 -2.85
N TYR A 35 -6.12 -5.71 -2.04
CA TYR A 35 -5.82 -6.70 -1.01
C TYR A 35 -5.19 -7.97 -1.60
N ILE A 36 -5.79 -8.53 -2.64
CA ILE A 36 -5.29 -9.75 -3.30
C ILE A 36 -3.88 -9.52 -3.85
N LEU A 37 -3.67 -8.42 -4.57
CA LEU A 37 -2.42 -8.15 -5.28
C LEU A 37 -1.29 -7.69 -4.36
N ARG A 38 -1.61 -7.02 -3.24
CA ARG A 38 -0.60 -6.33 -2.41
C ARG A 38 -0.45 -6.88 -0.99
N CYS A 39 -1.44 -7.62 -0.49
CA CYS A 39 -1.48 -8.01 0.93
C CYS A 39 -1.63 -9.52 1.14
N ALA A 40 -2.45 -10.19 0.33
CA ALA A 40 -2.81 -11.60 0.52
C ALA A 40 -1.62 -12.56 0.40
N GLY A 41 -0.57 -12.20 -0.34
CA GLY A 41 0.66 -12.99 -0.41
C GLY A 41 1.32 -13.23 0.95
N CYS A 42 1.20 -12.27 1.88
CA CYS A 42 1.69 -12.42 3.26
C CYS A 42 0.56 -12.80 4.22
N HIS A 43 -0.60 -12.16 4.09
CA HIS A 43 -1.71 -12.31 5.05
C HIS A 43 -2.68 -13.46 4.75
N ALA A 44 -2.43 -14.26 3.70
CA ALA A 44 -3.34 -15.24 3.13
C ALA A 44 -4.62 -14.62 2.54
N MET A 45 -5.39 -15.39 1.76
CA MET A 45 -6.63 -14.91 1.13
C MET A 45 -7.79 -14.69 2.12
N ASP A 46 -7.72 -15.38 3.26
CA ASP A 46 -8.70 -15.34 4.35
C ASP A 46 -8.20 -14.54 5.56
N GLY A 47 -7.06 -13.85 5.42
CA GLY A 47 -6.52 -12.97 6.45
C GLY A 47 -5.89 -13.69 7.65
N THR A 48 -5.68 -15.01 7.62
CA THR A 48 -5.12 -15.75 8.77
C THR A 48 -3.66 -15.41 9.06
N GLY A 49 -2.93 -14.83 8.10
CA GLY A 49 -1.51 -14.59 8.22
C GLY A 49 -0.67 -15.87 8.22
N SER A 50 0.55 -15.75 8.74
CA SER A 50 1.53 -16.84 8.81
C SER A 50 2.33 -16.71 10.10
N LYS A 51 2.13 -17.63 11.05
CA LYS A 51 2.88 -17.65 12.31
C LYS A 51 4.37 -17.82 12.07
N THR A 52 4.76 -18.77 11.22
CA THR A 52 6.16 -19.03 10.86
C THR A 52 6.82 -17.82 10.19
N GLY A 53 6.06 -17.08 9.37
CA GLY A 53 6.55 -15.85 8.72
C GLY A 53 6.44 -14.59 9.59
N GLY A 54 5.99 -14.69 10.84
CA GLY A 54 5.76 -13.52 11.69
C GLY A 54 4.73 -12.53 11.14
N ILE A 55 3.78 -13.02 10.32
CA ILE A 55 2.72 -12.21 9.71
C ILE A 55 1.43 -12.36 10.53
N PRO A 56 0.91 -11.28 11.13
CA PRO A 56 -0.22 -11.37 12.04
C PRO A 56 -1.55 -11.65 11.32
N PRO A 57 -2.49 -12.33 11.99
CA PRO A 57 -3.86 -12.46 11.50
C PRO A 57 -4.57 -11.10 11.47
N LEU A 58 -5.29 -10.83 10.40
CA LEU A 58 -6.00 -9.56 10.19
C LEU A 58 -7.25 -9.44 11.08
N GLN A 59 -7.69 -10.51 11.73
CA GLN A 59 -8.77 -10.46 12.72
C GLN A 59 -8.45 -9.52 13.89
N LEU A 60 -7.16 -9.34 14.20
CA LEU A 60 -6.68 -8.46 15.26
C LEU A 60 -6.40 -7.03 14.80
N ILE A 61 -6.63 -6.69 13.53
CA ILE A 61 -6.28 -5.37 12.97
C ILE A 61 -6.96 -4.23 13.74
N LYS A 62 -8.19 -4.45 14.23
CA LYS A 62 -8.96 -3.40 14.91
C LYS A 62 -8.40 -2.97 16.25
N THR A 63 -7.58 -3.81 16.89
CA THR A 63 -6.77 -3.36 18.05
C THR A 63 -5.87 -2.20 17.66
N PHE A 64 -5.25 -2.26 16.48
CA PHE A 64 -4.37 -1.20 15.96
C PHE A 64 -5.14 -0.04 15.33
N THR A 65 -6.39 -0.21 14.89
CA THR A 65 -7.18 0.93 14.41
C THR A 65 -7.86 1.72 15.53
N SER A 66 -7.77 1.26 16.79
CA SER A 66 -8.54 1.77 17.93
C SER A 66 -8.02 3.08 18.54
N ASP A 67 -6.76 3.44 18.29
CA ASP A 67 -6.18 4.68 18.79
C ASP A 67 -5.14 5.28 17.83
N ALA A 68 -4.72 6.52 18.10
CA ALA A 68 -3.81 7.25 17.23
C ALA A 68 -2.45 6.54 17.04
N LYS A 69 -1.91 5.91 18.09
CA LYS A 69 -0.61 5.21 18.01
C LYS A 69 -0.68 3.97 17.12
N GLY A 70 -1.74 3.17 17.25
CA GLY A 70 -1.92 1.99 16.40
C GLY A 70 -2.17 2.37 14.94
N ARG A 71 -2.93 3.45 14.71
CA ARG A 71 -3.20 3.96 13.37
C ARG A 71 -1.91 4.46 12.69
N ALA A 72 -1.07 5.18 13.43
CA ALA A 72 0.26 5.56 12.97
C ALA A 72 1.12 4.32 12.65
N TYR A 73 1.15 3.30 13.53
CA TYR A 73 1.87 2.06 13.29
C TYR A 73 1.48 1.40 11.97
N LEU A 74 0.17 1.27 11.68
CA LEU A 74 -0.31 0.64 10.45
C LEU A 74 0.23 1.33 9.19
N MET A 75 0.39 2.65 9.19
CA MET A 75 0.93 3.39 8.05
C MET A 75 2.45 3.20 7.85
N HIS A 76 3.13 2.64 8.84
CA HIS A 76 4.57 2.42 8.83
C HIS A 76 4.96 0.94 8.81
N VAL A 77 3.98 0.03 8.79
CA VAL A 77 4.24 -1.39 8.54
C VAL A 77 5.00 -1.52 7.21
N PRO A 78 6.16 -2.20 7.15
CA PRO A 78 7.00 -2.25 5.94
C PRO A 78 6.23 -2.69 4.69
N GLY A 79 5.30 -3.65 4.83
CA GLY A 79 4.42 -4.09 3.74
C GLY A 79 3.50 -2.98 3.22
N VAL A 80 2.97 -2.11 4.09
CA VAL A 80 2.11 -0.97 3.70
C VAL A 80 2.93 0.10 2.98
N VAL A 81 4.09 0.44 3.53
CA VAL A 81 5.00 1.45 2.96
C VAL A 81 5.51 1.06 1.57
N SER A 82 5.75 -0.24 1.35
CA SER A 82 6.30 -0.77 0.08
C SER A 82 5.24 -1.15 -0.97
N THR A 83 3.94 -0.95 -0.71
CA THR A 83 2.87 -1.35 -1.66
C THR A 83 2.89 -0.59 -2.99
N GLY A 84 3.41 0.64 -3.01
CA GLY A 84 3.28 1.57 -4.13
C GLY A 84 1.87 2.18 -4.28
N LEU A 85 0.97 1.93 -3.32
CA LEU A 85 -0.40 2.48 -3.34
C LEU A 85 -0.42 3.95 -2.91
N SER A 86 -1.36 4.71 -3.47
CA SER A 86 -1.70 6.06 -3.03
C SER A 86 -2.29 6.06 -1.62
N SER A 87 -2.31 7.22 -0.94
CA SER A 87 -2.95 7.33 0.38
C SER A 87 -4.43 6.96 0.36
N LYS A 88 -5.13 7.28 -0.74
CA LYS A 88 -6.52 6.89 -0.95
C LYS A 88 -6.68 5.37 -1.02
N GLU A 89 -5.90 4.71 -1.86
CA GLU A 89 -5.95 3.24 -2.02
C GLU A 89 -5.54 2.51 -0.73
N ILE A 90 -4.57 3.05 0.03
CA ILE A 90 -4.20 2.52 1.35
C ILE A 90 -5.36 2.64 2.33
N ALA A 91 -6.04 3.81 2.38
CA ALA A 91 -7.22 3.98 3.23
C ALA A 91 -8.31 2.96 2.86
N GLU A 92 -8.62 2.84 1.57
CA GLU A 92 -9.62 1.91 1.05
C GLU A 92 -9.31 0.44 1.38
N VAL A 93 -8.06 -0.03 1.15
CA VAL A 93 -7.69 -1.44 1.42
C VAL A 93 -7.64 -1.75 2.91
N ILE A 94 -7.16 -0.83 3.75
CA ILE A 94 -7.14 -1.04 5.20
C ILE A 94 -8.56 -1.03 5.76
N ASN A 95 -9.44 -0.16 5.25
CA ASN A 95 -10.86 -0.17 5.61
C ASN A 95 -11.52 -1.48 5.22
N TYR A 96 -11.29 -1.95 3.98
CA TYR A 96 -11.77 -3.25 3.51
C TYR A 96 -11.31 -4.40 4.42
N VAL A 97 -10.03 -4.43 4.81
CA VAL A 97 -9.48 -5.46 5.70
C VAL A 97 -10.13 -5.41 7.09
N ALA A 98 -10.24 -4.22 7.68
CA ALA A 98 -10.84 -4.02 9.00
C ALA A 98 -12.33 -4.39 9.02
N GLU A 99 -13.05 -4.10 7.95
CA GLU A 99 -14.43 -4.50 7.77
C GLU A 99 -14.58 -5.99 7.43
N ARG A 100 -13.65 -6.61 6.72
CA ARG A 100 -13.80 -8.02 6.34
C ARG A 100 -13.46 -8.98 7.46
N TRP A 101 -12.35 -8.74 8.17
CA TRP A 101 -11.82 -9.68 9.16
C TRP A 101 -11.77 -9.14 10.59
N GLY A 102 -11.66 -7.83 10.76
CA GLY A 102 -11.48 -7.23 12.08
C GLY A 102 -12.62 -7.56 13.05
N ASP A 103 -12.26 -7.72 14.33
CA ASP A 103 -13.20 -7.98 15.43
C ASP A 103 -14.43 -7.05 15.41
N LYS A 104 -15.62 -7.63 15.31
CA LYS A 104 -16.89 -6.88 15.21
C LYS A 104 -17.28 -6.19 16.50
N THR A 105 -16.72 -6.59 17.64
CA THR A 105 -17.00 -6.00 18.95
C THR A 105 -16.26 -4.69 19.19
N ILE A 106 -15.20 -4.42 18.42
CA ILE A 106 -14.40 -3.19 18.54
C ILE A 106 -14.98 -2.10 17.62
N PRO A 107 -15.39 -0.93 18.18
CA PRO A 107 -15.81 0.23 17.40
C PRO A 107 -14.73 0.64 16.40
N TYR A 108 -15.17 1.03 15.20
CA TYR A 108 -14.26 1.30 14.10
C TYR A 108 -14.63 2.58 13.35
N THR A 109 -13.66 3.47 13.22
CA THR A 109 -13.71 4.65 12.37
C THR A 109 -12.83 4.42 11.14
N PRO A 110 -13.41 4.42 9.92
CA PRO A 110 -12.65 4.26 8.68
C PRO A 110 -11.54 5.31 8.53
N PHE A 111 -10.41 4.90 7.96
CA PHE A 111 -9.36 5.83 7.52
C PHE A 111 -9.84 6.70 6.39
N THR A 112 -9.39 7.95 6.39
CA THR A 112 -9.52 8.87 5.26
C THR A 112 -8.19 9.02 4.53
N GLU A 113 -8.24 9.45 3.27
CA GLU A 113 -7.04 9.76 2.50
C GLU A 113 -6.18 10.83 3.18
N GLN A 114 -6.80 11.86 3.75
CA GLN A 114 -6.11 12.96 4.42
C GLN A 114 -5.39 12.47 5.67
N GLU A 115 -6.03 11.59 6.44
CA GLU A 115 -5.41 10.97 7.61
C GLU A 115 -4.22 10.11 7.22
N VAL A 116 -4.38 9.21 6.24
CA VAL A 116 -3.29 8.36 5.76
C VAL A 116 -2.11 9.22 5.26
N THR A 117 -2.40 10.29 4.51
CA THR A 117 -1.38 11.22 4.02
C THR A 117 -0.61 11.86 5.18
N LYS A 118 -1.32 12.33 6.22
CA LYS A 118 -0.70 12.91 7.41
C LYS A 118 0.17 11.89 8.14
N LEU A 119 -0.37 10.71 8.44
CA LEU A 119 0.32 9.67 9.20
C LEU A 119 1.57 9.16 8.47
N ARG A 120 1.52 9.01 7.14
CA ARG A 120 2.68 8.59 6.33
C ARG A 120 3.82 9.61 6.33
N ALA A 121 3.55 10.88 6.65
CA ALA A 121 4.57 11.92 6.74
C ALA A 121 5.26 11.95 8.12
N GLU A 122 4.73 11.24 9.11
CA GLU A 122 5.36 11.11 10.42
C GLU A 122 6.68 10.33 10.30
N LYS A 123 7.61 10.59 11.22
CA LYS A 123 8.90 9.88 11.25
C LYS A 123 8.91 8.89 12.40
N ILE A 124 8.81 7.61 12.08
CA ILE A 124 9.06 6.51 13.02
C ILE A 124 10.43 5.92 12.71
N ALA A 125 11.41 6.22 13.55
CA ALA A 125 12.80 5.81 13.32
C ALA A 125 13.00 4.29 13.44
N ASP A 126 12.34 3.67 14.41
CA ASP A 126 12.39 2.23 14.66
C ASP A 126 10.97 1.69 14.83
N ILE A 127 10.47 1.05 13.77
CA ILE A 127 9.12 0.48 13.74
C ILE A 127 8.98 -0.75 14.63
N VAL A 128 10.07 -1.50 14.88
CA VAL A 128 10.07 -2.68 15.75
C VAL A 128 9.90 -2.22 17.20
N SER A 129 10.72 -1.26 17.63
CA SER A 129 10.62 -0.67 18.98
C SER A 129 9.24 -0.01 19.18
N TYR A 130 8.76 0.75 18.18
CA TYR A 130 7.43 1.34 18.22
C TYR A 130 6.32 0.28 18.37
N ARG A 131 6.40 -0.81 17.61
CA ARG A 131 5.44 -1.92 17.69
C ARG A 131 5.45 -2.58 19.05
N ARG A 132 6.62 -2.74 19.69
CA ARG A 132 6.73 -3.30 21.04
C ARG A 132 6.04 -2.40 22.05
N GLU A 133 6.39 -1.11 22.08
CA GLU A 133 5.82 -0.11 22.99
C GLU A 133 4.28 -0.09 22.96
N ILE A 134 3.67 0.04 21.76
CA ILE A 134 2.21 0.14 21.65
C ILE A 134 1.51 -1.15 22.10
N THR A 135 2.17 -2.30 21.93
CA THR A 135 1.58 -3.59 22.30
C THR A 135 1.74 -3.91 23.78
N GLU A 136 2.80 -3.45 24.43
CA GLU A 136 2.88 -3.48 25.90
C GLU A 136 1.73 -2.68 26.51
N LYS A 137 1.46 -1.46 25.98
CA LYS A 137 0.28 -0.68 26.36
C LYS A 137 -1.03 -1.46 26.14
N TYR A 138 -1.23 -2.02 24.95
CA TYR A 138 -2.46 -2.77 24.66
C TYR A 138 -2.66 -3.99 25.56
N LYS A 139 -1.58 -4.71 25.88
CA LYS A 139 -1.63 -5.83 26.84
C LYS A 139 -1.99 -5.36 28.24
N ALA A 140 -1.44 -4.23 28.71
CA ALA A 140 -1.80 -3.65 29.99
C ALA A 140 -3.28 -3.20 30.05
N GLU A 141 -3.86 -2.85 28.90
CA GLU A 141 -5.30 -2.56 28.75
C GLU A 141 -6.16 -3.82 28.56
N GLY A 142 -5.58 -5.03 28.61
CA GLY A 142 -6.30 -6.29 28.42
C GLY A 142 -6.68 -6.61 26.96
N LYS A 143 -6.11 -5.91 25.98
CA LYS A 143 -6.39 -6.12 24.55
C LYS A 143 -5.55 -7.28 23.99
N THR A 144 -6.14 -8.04 23.09
CA THR A 144 -5.46 -9.13 22.37
C THR A 144 -4.70 -8.58 21.17
N VAL A 145 -3.48 -9.11 20.98
CA VAL A 145 -2.49 -8.67 19.99
C VAL A 145 -1.68 -9.86 19.52
N ALA A 146 -1.33 -9.89 18.24
CA ALA A 146 -0.52 -10.97 17.68
C ALA A 146 0.90 -10.96 18.25
N GLU A 147 1.49 -12.16 18.34
CA GLU A 147 2.93 -12.35 18.56
C GLU A 147 3.74 -11.60 17.50
N TYR A 148 4.93 -11.15 17.88
CA TYR A 148 5.78 -10.32 17.05
C TYR A 148 7.23 -10.83 17.13
N PRO A 149 7.62 -11.77 16.25
CA PRO A 149 8.90 -12.50 16.34
C PRO A 149 10.08 -11.76 15.70
N TRP A 150 9.90 -10.50 15.31
CA TRP A 150 10.93 -9.71 14.64
C TRP A 150 11.97 -9.18 15.65
N PRO A 151 13.28 -9.29 15.35
CA PRO A 151 14.38 -8.94 16.26
C PRO A 151 14.40 -7.45 16.60
#